data_AF-A0A958LZC8-F1
#
_entry.id   AF-A0A958LZC8-F1
#
_cell.length_a   1.000
_cell.length_b   1.000
_cell.length_c   1.000
_cell.angle_alpha   90.00
_cell.angle_beta   90.00
_cell.angle_gamma   90.00
#
_symmetry.space_group_name_H-M   'P 1'
#
loop_
_entity.id
_entity.type
_entity.pdbx_description
1 polymer ?
#
loop_
_entity_poly.entity_id
_entity_poly.type
_entity_poly.pdbx_seq_one_letter_code
_entity_poly.pdbx_strand_id
1 'polypeptide(L)'
;SCAFAHRKIYRSMRVLEDYVGMVGSVQEGSGVIYRAFEGNQENFLWNPKYKSENSDLTKYEPRSGDVLLSRGSANTSAAIARITNEDSNFSHMGIVYIDPKTKKIETIEAHIEKGSLVTDISAYKDMKSRALVFRFHDPSLTDQQNAQIAHEAATQIRKVVLKYHNSYKLSIYPPNICYDFSMTVDNPKEFDFSQKNCLFCSEVVSLGFSLVGDGKYKIPTFLSDINPKNRSFIESLGVKAKKTFAPADIEIDPYFDLVLEWRDYNRVHASHRLDSILTVIYSWMDDYDYQFYKTDSVSLKSKFGYIVRRIPILNSLLGVKDKFPLNMSKNAIETIQMLDIVSNILNNYLIDQENQAGNYLTPKQMITLLNHWREQDLAEYSTSEPDKVYGKEEDTFRAYRFHQFFRAKEETH
;
A
#
# COMPACT_ATOMS: atom_id res chain seq x y z
N SER A 1 -19.26 -0.34 -13.21
CA SER A 1 -19.72 1.01 -13.58
C SER A 1 -18.69 1.65 -14.52
N CYS A 2 -19.04 2.75 -15.22
CA CYS A 2 -18.11 3.49 -16.07
C CYS A 2 -16.84 3.93 -15.31
N ALA A 3 -17.00 4.40 -14.06
CA ALA A 3 -15.89 4.85 -13.21
C ALA A 3 -14.84 3.75 -12.96
N PHE A 4 -15.26 2.51 -12.67
CA PHE A 4 -14.31 1.40 -12.50
C PHE A 4 -13.65 0.96 -13.82
N ALA A 5 -14.31 1.14 -14.97
CA ALA A 5 -13.70 0.88 -16.27
C ALA A 5 -12.54 1.87 -16.54
N HIS A 6 -12.70 3.16 -16.18
CA HIS A 6 -11.61 4.13 -16.26
C HIS A 6 -10.42 3.74 -15.38
N ARG A 7 -10.66 3.27 -14.15
CA ARG A 7 -9.58 2.78 -13.27
C ARG A 7 -8.79 1.62 -13.89
N LYS A 8 -9.46 0.66 -14.52
CA LYS A 8 -8.78 -0.44 -15.24
C LYS A 8 -7.88 0.08 -16.35
N ILE A 9 -8.39 1.02 -17.14
CA ILE A 9 -7.64 1.64 -18.25
C ILE A 9 -6.41 2.35 -17.70
N TYR A 10 -6.56 3.22 -16.68
CA TYR A 10 -5.42 3.92 -16.08
C TYR A 10 -4.37 2.97 -15.51
N ARG A 11 -4.79 1.88 -14.87
CA ARG A 11 -3.87 0.84 -14.38
C ARG A 11 -3.09 0.21 -15.53
N SER A 12 -3.78 -0.26 -16.56
CA SER A 12 -3.17 -0.92 -17.71
C SER A 12 -2.24 0.00 -18.51
N MET A 13 -2.64 1.26 -18.70
CA MET A 13 -1.81 2.27 -19.37
C MET A 13 -0.52 2.53 -18.59
N ARG A 14 -0.60 2.69 -17.27
CA ARG A 14 0.60 2.89 -16.43
C ARG A 14 1.55 1.71 -16.45
N VAL A 15 1.05 0.48 -16.45
CA VAL A 15 1.90 -0.70 -16.61
C VAL A 15 2.62 -0.62 -17.96
N LEU A 16 1.92 -0.32 -19.05
CA LEU A 16 2.56 -0.16 -20.36
C LEU A 16 3.63 0.94 -20.35
N GLU A 17 3.30 2.12 -19.81
CA GLU A 17 4.22 3.25 -19.68
C GLU A 17 5.46 2.89 -18.86
N ASP A 18 5.30 2.12 -17.78
CA ASP A 18 6.43 1.68 -16.95
C ASP A 18 7.40 0.80 -17.74
N TYR A 19 6.90 -0.16 -18.51
CA TYR A 19 7.78 -1.02 -19.31
C TYR A 19 8.47 -0.25 -20.44
N VAL A 20 7.77 0.71 -21.07
CA VAL A 20 8.40 1.60 -22.05
C VAL A 20 9.49 2.45 -21.38
N GLY A 21 9.19 3.04 -20.23
CA GLY A 21 10.14 3.85 -19.47
C GLY A 21 11.33 3.05 -18.94
N MET A 22 11.11 1.81 -18.48
CA MET A 22 12.17 0.90 -18.04
C MET A 22 13.13 0.54 -19.18
N VAL A 23 12.61 0.25 -20.39
CA VAL A 23 13.46 -0.02 -21.56
C VAL A 23 14.30 1.21 -21.91
N GLY A 24 13.73 2.41 -21.80
CA GLY A 24 14.47 3.67 -21.97
C GLY A 24 15.53 3.88 -20.89
N SER A 25 15.18 3.72 -19.61
CA SER A 25 16.08 3.99 -18.48
C SER A 25 17.24 2.98 -18.35
N VAL A 26 17.03 1.73 -18.77
CA VAL A 26 18.10 0.70 -18.79
C VAL A 26 19.22 1.10 -19.75
N GLN A 27 18.93 1.87 -20.81
CA GLN A 27 19.96 2.39 -21.72
C GLN A 27 20.82 3.48 -21.07
N GLU A 28 20.33 4.17 -20.04
CA GLU A 28 21.09 5.22 -19.31
C GLU A 28 21.99 4.66 -18.18
N GLY A 29 21.85 3.37 -17.83
CA GLY A 29 22.80 2.65 -16.97
C GLY A 29 22.96 3.19 -15.54
N SER A 30 22.04 4.04 -15.05
CA SER A 30 22.33 4.82 -13.83
C SER A 30 22.19 4.01 -12.54
N GLY A 31 21.31 3.00 -12.46
CA GLY A 31 21.07 2.22 -11.23
C GLY A 31 20.70 3.07 -10.00
N VAL A 32 20.46 4.38 -10.20
CA VAL A 32 20.24 5.35 -9.14
C VAL A 32 18.81 5.21 -8.66
N ILE A 33 18.67 4.94 -7.37
CA ILE A 33 17.39 4.93 -6.70
C ILE A 33 17.08 6.35 -6.23
N TYR A 34 15.91 6.85 -6.62
CA TYR A 34 15.46 8.18 -6.24
C TYR A 34 14.46 8.12 -5.07
N ARG A 35 14.40 9.22 -4.30
CA ARG A 35 13.30 9.45 -3.36
C ARG A 35 12.14 10.07 -4.12
N ALA A 36 10.92 9.98 -3.58
CA ALA A 36 9.74 10.50 -4.25
C ALA A 36 9.90 12.00 -4.57
N PHE A 37 9.54 12.37 -5.79
CA PHE A 37 9.67 13.73 -6.32
C PHE A 37 11.11 14.25 -6.39
N GLU A 38 12.06 13.35 -6.64
CA GLU A 38 13.45 13.63 -7.01
C GLU A 38 13.79 12.83 -8.28
N GLY A 39 14.83 13.24 -9.01
CA GLY A 39 15.27 12.56 -10.23
C GLY A 39 15.35 13.48 -11.44
N ASN A 40 15.35 12.89 -12.63
CA ASN A 40 15.40 13.60 -13.90
C ASN A 40 13.98 13.85 -14.45
N GLN A 41 13.87 14.51 -15.60
CA GLN A 41 12.56 14.82 -16.19
C GLN A 41 11.74 13.57 -16.56
N GLU A 42 12.38 12.45 -16.85
CA GLU A 42 11.71 11.19 -17.23
C GLU A 42 10.97 10.54 -16.05
N ASN A 43 11.40 10.85 -14.83
CA ASN A 43 10.71 10.43 -13.62
C ASN A 43 9.39 11.18 -13.39
N PHE A 44 9.16 12.32 -14.07
CA PHE A 44 8.01 13.19 -13.84
C PHE A 44 7.10 13.25 -15.06
N LEU A 45 5.82 12.96 -14.85
CA LEU A 45 4.75 13.16 -15.81
C LEU A 45 3.81 14.24 -15.29
N TRP A 46 3.94 15.45 -15.83
CA TRP A 46 3.12 16.60 -15.45
C TRP A 46 1.81 16.65 -16.21
N ASN A 47 0.72 16.97 -15.52
CA ASN A 47 -0.50 17.39 -16.19
C ASN A 47 -0.27 18.78 -16.82
N PRO A 48 -0.51 18.94 -18.14
CA PRO A 48 -0.35 20.22 -18.82
C PRO A 48 -1.09 21.39 -18.16
N LYS A 49 -2.25 21.15 -17.55
CA LYS A 49 -3.03 22.18 -16.80
C LYS A 49 -2.22 22.84 -15.68
N TYR A 50 -1.30 22.09 -15.07
CA TYR A 50 -0.51 22.53 -13.92
C TYR A 50 0.95 22.84 -14.25
N LYS A 51 1.34 22.68 -15.51
CA LYS A 51 2.67 23.02 -15.99
C LYS A 51 2.72 24.52 -16.28
N SER A 52 3.48 25.29 -15.51
CA SER A 52 3.76 26.68 -15.87
C SER A 52 4.95 26.74 -16.84
N GLU A 53 5.03 27.78 -17.67
CA GLU A 53 6.13 27.95 -18.64
C GLU A 53 7.52 28.01 -17.98
N ASN A 54 7.58 28.42 -16.71
CA ASN A 54 8.82 28.54 -15.93
C ASN A 54 8.95 27.45 -14.85
N SER A 55 8.08 26.43 -14.84
CA SER A 55 8.15 25.37 -13.84
C SER A 55 9.38 24.50 -14.06
N ASP A 56 10.16 24.30 -13.00
CA ASP A 56 11.15 23.24 -12.97
C ASP A 56 10.42 21.88 -13.02
N LEU A 57 10.49 21.22 -14.17
CA LEU A 57 9.79 19.95 -14.42
C LEU A 57 10.34 18.78 -13.62
N THR A 58 11.45 18.96 -12.92
CA THR A 58 12.05 17.97 -12.02
C THR A 58 11.69 18.20 -10.56
N LYS A 59 10.83 19.19 -10.27
CA LYS A 59 10.55 19.62 -8.90
C LYS A 59 9.05 19.74 -8.64
N TYR A 60 8.57 18.93 -7.71
CA TYR A 60 7.24 19.11 -7.14
C TYR A 60 7.22 20.32 -6.20
N GLU A 61 6.28 21.25 -6.44
CA GLU A 61 5.96 22.36 -5.54
C GLU A 61 4.69 22.06 -4.73
N PRO A 62 4.82 21.74 -3.43
CA PRO A 62 3.68 21.35 -2.63
C PRO A 62 2.70 22.50 -2.40
N ARG A 63 1.40 22.19 -2.32
CA ARG A 63 0.36 23.09 -1.80
C ARG A 63 -0.41 22.42 -0.66
N SER A 64 -0.93 23.24 0.25
CA SER A 64 -1.81 22.70 1.31
C SER A 64 -3.04 22.05 0.69
N GLY A 65 -3.38 20.86 1.18
CA GLY A 65 -4.47 20.04 0.68
C GLY A 65 -4.15 19.23 -0.56
N ASP A 66 -2.91 19.29 -1.09
CA ASP A 66 -2.46 18.31 -2.07
C ASP A 66 -2.52 16.92 -1.42
N VAL A 67 -3.14 15.98 -2.12
CA VAL A 67 -3.27 14.59 -1.71
C VAL A 67 -2.21 13.78 -2.41
N LEU A 68 -1.36 13.12 -1.62
CA LEU A 68 -0.26 12.31 -2.12
C LEU A 68 -0.68 10.86 -2.12
N LEU A 69 -0.68 10.23 -3.29
CA LEU A 69 -0.85 8.80 -3.45
C LEU A 69 0.51 8.16 -3.63
N SER A 70 0.73 6.98 -3.07
CA SER A 70 1.97 6.24 -3.34
C SER A 70 1.82 4.72 -3.37
N ARG A 71 2.79 4.12 -4.05
CA ARG A 71 3.13 2.70 -3.97
C ARG A 71 4.42 2.54 -3.19
N GLY A 72 4.35 1.84 -2.06
CA GLY A 72 5.53 1.39 -1.33
C GLY A 72 6.12 0.13 -1.96
N SER A 73 7.25 -0.35 -1.45
CA SER A 73 7.92 -1.56 -1.97
C SER A 73 7.67 -2.83 -1.13
N ALA A 74 6.78 -2.78 -0.13
CA ALA A 74 6.52 -3.89 0.80
C ALA A 74 5.36 -4.80 0.33
N ASN A 75 5.34 -6.05 0.82
CA ASN A 75 4.25 -7.00 0.57
C ASN A 75 2.91 -6.52 1.14
N THR A 76 2.92 -5.90 2.32
CA THR A 76 1.73 -5.28 2.92
C THR A 76 1.15 -4.18 2.04
N SER A 77 2.01 -3.40 1.39
CA SER A 77 1.63 -2.40 0.40
C SER A 77 1.02 -3.05 -0.85
N ALA A 78 1.58 -4.18 -1.32
CA ALA A 78 1.00 -4.95 -2.43
C ALA A 78 -0.37 -5.53 -2.07
N ALA A 79 -0.52 -6.10 -0.87
CA ALA A 79 -1.77 -6.65 -0.38
C ALA A 79 -2.90 -5.60 -0.35
N ILE A 80 -2.62 -4.40 0.17
CA ILE A 80 -3.60 -3.29 0.18
C ILE A 80 -3.99 -2.91 -1.25
N ALA A 81 -3.03 -2.86 -2.17
CA ALA A 81 -3.30 -2.51 -3.56
C ALA A 81 -4.18 -3.55 -4.30
N ARG A 82 -4.31 -4.76 -3.76
CA ARG A 82 -5.05 -5.89 -4.35
C ARG A 82 -6.27 -6.35 -3.53
N ILE A 83 -6.59 -5.67 -2.42
CA ILE A 83 -7.63 -6.12 -1.50
C ILE A 83 -9.05 -5.91 -2.04
N THR A 84 -9.23 -4.95 -2.95
CA THR A 84 -10.51 -4.63 -3.56
C THR A 84 -10.74 -5.48 -4.81
N ASN A 85 -12.00 -5.62 -5.22
CA ASN A 85 -12.37 -6.33 -6.45
C ASN A 85 -11.66 -5.79 -7.70
N GLU A 86 -11.24 -4.52 -7.66
CA GLU A 86 -10.50 -3.85 -8.70
C GLU A 86 -9.08 -3.53 -8.21
N ASP A 87 -8.08 -4.23 -8.73
CA ASP A 87 -6.69 -3.97 -8.36
C ASP A 87 -6.27 -2.53 -8.65
N SER A 88 -5.36 -2.03 -7.82
CA SER A 88 -4.81 -0.69 -7.80
C SER A 88 -3.29 -0.73 -7.95
N ASN A 89 -2.68 0.39 -8.38
CA ASN A 89 -1.23 0.59 -8.33
C ASN A 89 -0.78 1.33 -7.05
N PHE A 90 -1.71 1.63 -6.14
CA PHE A 90 -1.49 2.48 -4.96
C PHE A 90 -1.97 1.80 -3.69
N SER A 91 -1.23 2.02 -2.61
CA SER A 91 -1.46 1.39 -1.31
C SER A 91 -1.50 2.37 -0.15
N HIS A 92 -1.15 3.63 -0.38
CA HIS A 92 -1.04 4.64 0.66
C HIS A 92 -1.49 6.00 0.15
N MET A 93 -2.04 6.79 1.08
CA MET A 93 -2.51 8.14 0.83
C MET A 93 -2.17 9.03 2.04
N GLY A 94 -1.81 10.28 1.77
CA GLY A 94 -1.61 11.32 2.77
C GLY A 94 -2.02 12.68 2.23
N ILE A 95 -2.12 13.68 3.12
CA ILE A 95 -2.47 15.06 2.75
C ILE A 95 -1.38 16.03 3.21
N VAL A 96 -1.04 16.97 2.34
CA VAL A 96 -0.02 17.99 2.60
C VAL A 96 -0.62 19.16 3.37
N TYR A 97 0.09 19.65 4.38
CA TYR A 97 -0.19 20.91 5.05
C TYR A 97 1.04 21.81 4.95
N ILE A 98 0.82 23.08 4.65
CA ILE A 98 1.86 24.12 4.70
C ILE A 98 1.45 25.13 5.76
N ASP A 99 2.30 25.28 6.76
CA ASP A 99 2.06 26.24 7.82
C ASP A 99 2.12 27.68 7.26
N PRO A 100 1.07 28.50 7.42
CA PRO A 100 1.02 29.80 6.78
C PRO A 100 2.08 30.78 7.31
N LYS A 101 2.56 30.58 8.56
CA LYS A 101 3.53 31.46 9.23
C LYS A 101 4.96 31.00 9.00
N THR A 102 5.25 29.73 9.29
CA THR A 102 6.61 29.16 9.26
C THR A 102 7.00 28.61 7.89
N LYS A 103 6.02 28.44 6.99
CA LYS A 103 6.19 27.78 5.68
C LYS A 103 6.69 26.33 5.77
N LYS A 104 6.65 25.73 6.96
CA LYS A 104 6.98 24.31 7.14
C LYS A 104 5.98 23.45 6.36
N ILE A 105 6.49 22.49 5.61
CA ILE A 105 5.69 21.57 4.79
C ILE A 105 5.63 20.24 5.53
N GLU A 106 4.42 19.83 5.86
CA GLU A 106 4.13 18.63 6.63
C GLU A 106 3.20 17.71 5.83
N THR A 107 3.28 16.42 6.11
CA THR A 107 2.29 15.43 5.68
C THR A 107 1.52 14.92 6.89
N ILE A 108 0.24 14.64 6.67
CA ILE A 108 -0.62 13.96 7.63
C ILE A 108 -0.97 12.62 7.01
N GLU A 109 -0.53 11.54 7.66
CA GLU A 109 -0.57 10.18 7.16
C GLU A 109 -0.99 9.22 8.27
N ALA A 110 -1.54 8.06 7.90
CA ALA A 110 -1.76 6.94 8.82
C ALA A 110 -1.02 5.69 8.34
N HIS A 111 0.00 5.29 9.10
CA HIS A 111 0.81 4.11 8.83
C HIS A 111 0.34 2.93 9.67
N ILE A 112 0.42 1.72 9.12
CA ILE A 112 0.10 0.49 9.85
C ILE A 112 0.92 0.43 11.13
N GLU A 113 2.19 0.78 11.08
CA GLU A 113 3.17 0.59 12.13
C GLU A 113 3.07 1.66 13.23
N LYS A 114 2.72 2.90 12.84
CA LYS A 114 2.84 4.09 13.70
C LYS A 114 1.50 4.76 14.02
N GLY A 115 0.41 4.33 13.38
CA GLY A 115 -0.87 5.04 13.45
C GLY A 115 -0.84 6.35 12.66
N SER A 116 -1.73 7.28 13.00
CA SER A 116 -1.80 8.61 12.38
C SER A 116 -0.84 9.60 13.02
N LEU A 117 -0.05 10.29 12.21
CA LEU A 117 0.90 11.30 12.67
C LEU A 117 1.06 12.44 11.67
N VAL A 118 1.71 13.51 12.15
CA VAL A 118 2.12 14.67 11.36
C VAL A 118 3.64 14.65 11.26
N THR A 119 4.17 14.63 10.04
CA THR A 119 5.62 14.57 9.79
C THR A 119 6.06 15.64 8.82
N ASP A 120 7.35 15.93 8.79
CA ASP A 120 7.95 16.70 7.70
C ASP A 120 7.78 15.94 6.37
N ILE A 121 7.53 16.64 5.26
CA ILE A 121 7.33 16.01 3.95
C ILE A 121 8.53 15.17 3.50
N SER A 122 9.74 15.42 3.99
CA SER A 122 10.91 14.57 3.72
C SER A 122 10.67 13.11 4.12
N ALA A 123 9.92 12.85 5.20
CA ALA A 123 9.61 11.50 5.65
C ALA A 123 8.68 10.75 4.68
N TYR A 124 7.83 11.46 3.92
CA TYR A 124 6.97 10.86 2.90
C TYR A 124 7.79 10.28 1.74
N LYS A 125 8.91 10.91 1.40
CA LYS A 125 9.62 10.64 0.14
C LYS A 125 10.35 9.30 0.11
N ASP A 126 10.58 8.68 1.26
CA ASP A 126 11.38 7.47 1.34
C ASP A 126 10.64 6.23 0.82
N MET A 127 11.40 5.34 0.15
CA MET A 127 10.97 3.99 -0.25
C MET A 127 9.71 3.90 -1.14
N LYS A 128 9.45 4.91 -1.97
CA LYS A 128 8.37 4.88 -2.96
C LYS A 128 8.89 4.38 -4.31
N SER A 129 8.10 3.57 -5.01
CA SER A 129 8.33 3.24 -6.42
C SER A 129 7.56 4.17 -7.35
N ARG A 130 6.46 4.74 -6.85
CA ARG A 130 5.56 5.62 -7.59
C ARG A 130 4.81 6.54 -6.63
N ALA A 131 4.59 7.78 -7.02
CA ALA A 131 3.83 8.75 -6.26
C ALA A 131 3.03 9.70 -7.17
N LEU A 132 1.78 9.98 -6.82
CA LEU A 132 0.93 10.93 -7.54
C LEU A 132 0.57 12.07 -6.61
N VAL A 133 0.37 13.25 -7.21
CA VAL A 133 -0.16 14.42 -6.53
C VAL A 133 -1.53 14.72 -7.12
N PHE A 134 -2.55 14.68 -6.28
CA PHE A 134 -3.89 15.14 -6.60
C PHE A 134 -4.16 16.46 -5.91
N ARG A 135 -4.84 17.37 -6.60
CA ARG A 135 -5.21 18.68 -6.06
C ARG A 135 -6.71 18.85 -6.11
N PHE A 136 -7.26 19.32 -5.00
CA PHE A 136 -8.67 19.57 -4.89
C PHE A 136 -9.13 20.61 -5.93
N HIS A 137 -10.19 20.29 -6.64
CA HIS A 137 -10.81 21.11 -7.66
C HIS A 137 -12.31 20.82 -7.72
N ASP A 138 -13.11 21.67 -7.08
CA ASP A 138 -14.55 21.74 -7.33
C ASP A 138 -14.78 22.66 -8.54
N PRO A 139 -15.39 22.15 -9.63
CA PRO A 139 -15.61 22.94 -10.85
C PRO A 139 -16.60 24.09 -10.67
N SER A 140 -17.36 24.11 -9.57
CA SER A 140 -18.27 25.22 -9.22
C SER A 140 -17.57 26.38 -8.50
N LEU A 141 -16.29 26.25 -8.18
CA LEU A 141 -15.52 27.21 -7.40
C LEU A 141 -14.36 27.81 -8.19
N THR A 142 -13.94 29.00 -7.78
CA THR A 142 -12.69 29.61 -8.27
C THR A 142 -11.46 28.89 -7.72
N ASP A 143 -10.31 29.03 -8.38
CA ASP A 143 -9.04 28.44 -7.92
C ASP A 143 -8.65 28.88 -6.50
N GLN A 144 -8.94 30.13 -6.13
CA GLN A 144 -8.68 30.65 -4.78
C GLN A 144 -9.57 29.97 -3.74
N GLN A 145 -10.86 29.77 -4.05
CA GLN A 145 -11.78 29.07 -3.16
C GLN A 145 -11.40 27.58 -3.03
N ASN A 146 -11.02 26.93 -4.12
CA ASN A 146 -10.50 25.56 -4.11
C ASN A 146 -9.25 25.45 -3.22
N ALA A 147 -8.29 26.37 -3.37
CA ALA A 147 -7.09 26.40 -2.54
C ALA A 147 -7.41 26.65 -1.05
N GLN A 148 -8.39 27.50 -0.76
CA GLN A 148 -8.82 27.78 0.61
C GLN A 148 -9.42 26.53 1.27
N ILE A 149 -10.33 25.84 0.59
CA ILE A 149 -10.94 24.60 1.11
C ILE A 149 -9.89 23.51 1.32
N ALA A 150 -8.98 23.34 0.35
CA ALA A 150 -7.89 22.37 0.45
C ALA A 150 -6.99 22.66 1.66
N HIS A 151 -6.64 23.93 1.89
CA HIS A 151 -5.87 24.34 3.06
C HIS A 151 -6.63 24.12 4.37
N GLU A 152 -7.92 24.44 4.41
CA GLU A 152 -8.77 24.21 5.59
C GLU A 152 -8.88 22.72 5.91
N ALA A 153 -9.09 21.85 4.91
CA ALA A 153 -9.18 20.40 5.08
C ALA A 153 -7.89 19.84 5.72
N ALA A 154 -6.73 20.21 5.16
CA ALA A 154 -5.43 19.83 5.71
C ALA A 154 -5.22 20.38 7.13
N THR A 155 -5.69 21.59 7.40
CA THR A 155 -5.62 22.22 8.73
C THR A 155 -6.45 21.47 9.76
N GLN A 156 -7.68 21.08 9.42
CA GLN A 156 -8.58 20.39 10.36
C GLN A 156 -8.06 19.01 10.73
N ILE A 157 -7.67 18.19 9.75
CA ILE A 157 -7.13 16.85 10.04
C ILE A 157 -5.83 16.93 10.83
N ARG A 158 -4.96 17.89 10.52
CA ARG A 158 -3.75 18.15 11.31
C ARG A 158 -4.07 18.48 12.76
N LYS A 159 -5.08 19.33 13.01
CA LYS A 159 -5.53 19.66 14.37
C LYS A 159 -6.04 18.41 15.11
N VAL A 160 -6.82 17.56 14.45
CA VAL A 160 -7.31 16.30 15.04
C VAL A 160 -6.15 15.42 15.49
N VAL A 161 -5.19 15.15 14.59
CA VAL A 161 -4.03 14.29 14.87
C VAL A 161 -3.14 14.88 15.97
N LEU A 162 -2.83 16.18 15.91
CA LEU A 162 -2.00 16.84 16.93
C LEU A 162 -2.70 16.97 18.29
N LYS A 163 -4.03 17.14 18.32
CA LYS A 163 -4.80 17.18 19.56
C LYS A 163 -4.66 15.86 20.30
N TYR A 164 -4.89 14.74 19.61
CA TYR A 164 -4.67 13.41 20.19
C TYR A 164 -3.24 13.24 20.67
N HIS A 165 -2.27 13.56 19.80
CA HIS A 165 -0.87 13.39 20.14
C HIS A 165 -0.47 14.14 21.40
N ASN A 166 -0.87 15.41 21.52
CA ASN A 166 -0.56 16.20 22.70
C ASN A 166 -1.25 15.71 23.97
N SER A 167 -2.45 15.13 23.86
CA SER A 167 -3.17 14.54 25.00
C SER A 167 -2.51 13.26 25.52
N TYR A 168 -1.88 12.46 24.65
CA TYR A 168 -1.33 11.15 25.01
C TYR A 168 0.20 11.08 25.06
N LYS A 169 0.94 12.13 24.69
CA LYS A 169 2.42 12.14 24.65
C LYS A 169 3.13 11.82 25.97
N LEU A 170 2.50 12.11 27.11
CA LEU A 170 3.03 11.78 28.45
C LEU A 170 2.31 10.59 29.09
N SER A 171 1.41 9.93 28.36
CA SER A 171 0.64 8.82 28.87
C SER A 171 1.36 7.49 28.65
N ILE A 172 0.87 6.43 29.31
CA ILE A 172 1.30 5.05 29.02
C ILE A 172 0.76 4.52 27.68
N TYR A 173 -0.20 5.23 27.07
CA TYR A 173 -0.79 4.87 25.79
C TYR A 173 0.02 5.46 24.63
N PRO A 174 0.00 4.82 23.44
CA PRO A 174 0.66 5.36 22.26
C PRO A 174 0.21 6.78 21.94
N PRO A 175 1.12 7.70 21.61
CA PRO A 175 0.80 9.10 21.38
C PRO A 175 0.21 9.35 19.98
N ASN A 176 -0.14 8.32 19.23
CA ASN A 176 -0.69 8.46 17.88
C ASN A 176 -2.06 7.78 17.83
N ILE A 177 -2.97 8.33 17.04
CA ILE A 177 -4.26 7.71 16.72
C ILE A 177 -3.94 6.35 16.08
N CYS A 178 -4.57 5.26 16.52
CA CYS A 178 -4.23 3.92 16.02
C CYS A 178 -4.58 3.74 14.54
N TYR A 179 -3.98 2.74 13.88
CA TYR A 179 -4.35 2.39 12.51
C TYR A 179 -5.67 1.61 12.47
N ASP A 180 -6.62 2.01 11.63
CA ASP A 180 -7.90 1.31 11.48
C ASP A 180 -7.82 0.13 10.49
N PHE A 181 -7.57 -1.07 11.02
CA PHE A 181 -7.57 -2.31 10.23
C PHE A 181 -8.94 -2.71 9.69
N SER A 182 -10.04 -2.18 10.25
CA SER A 182 -11.38 -2.52 9.77
C SER A 182 -11.64 -1.99 8.36
N MET A 183 -10.87 -0.97 7.95
CA MET A 183 -10.98 -0.23 6.69
C MET A 183 -12.39 0.34 6.44
N THR A 184 -13.09 0.66 7.53
CA THR A 184 -14.41 1.29 7.46
C THR A 184 -14.23 2.80 7.35
N VAL A 185 -14.80 3.39 6.32
CA VAL A 185 -14.78 4.85 6.13
C VAL A 185 -16.00 5.45 6.77
N ASP A 186 -15.79 6.45 7.59
CA ASP A 186 -16.83 7.39 7.98
C ASP A 186 -16.45 8.80 7.50
N ASN A 187 -17.46 9.60 7.18
CA ASN A 187 -17.31 10.99 6.74
C ASN A 187 -18.13 11.91 7.66
N PRO A 188 -17.78 11.98 8.95
CA PRO A 188 -18.54 12.76 9.90
C PRO A 188 -18.27 14.25 9.71
N LYS A 189 -19.23 15.09 10.11
CA LYS A 189 -19.05 16.56 10.08
C LYS A 189 -18.19 17.08 11.24
N GLU A 190 -18.06 16.28 12.29
CA GLU A 190 -17.27 16.56 13.48
C GLU A 190 -16.57 15.28 13.93
N PHE A 191 -15.35 15.39 14.49
CA PHE A 191 -14.60 14.22 14.93
C PHE A 191 -14.66 14.06 16.45
N ASP A 192 -15.24 12.95 16.90
CA ASP A 192 -15.33 12.57 18.31
C ASP A 192 -14.50 11.30 18.60
N PHE A 193 -13.48 11.45 19.46
CA PHE A 193 -12.63 10.36 19.92
C PHE A 193 -13.37 9.29 20.74
N SER A 194 -14.56 9.60 21.27
CA SER A 194 -15.40 8.62 21.97
C SER A 194 -16.04 7.61 21.01
N GLN A 195 -16.26 8.01 19.75
CA GLN A 195 -16.90 7.20 18.72
C GLN A 195 -15.89 6.49 17.81
N LYS A 196 -14.80 7.19 17.46
CA LYS A 196 -13.75 6.62 16.60
C LYS A 196 -12.36 7.05 17.09
N ASN A 197 -11.48 6.07 17.29
CA ASN A 197 -10.15 6.28 17.84
C ASN A 197 -9.00 5.73 16.98
N CYS A 198 -9.31 5.11 15.84
CA CYS A 198 -8.34 4.68 14.84
C CYS A 198 -8.71 5.28 13.47
N LEU A 199 -7.70 5.55 12.64
CA LEU A 199 -7.86 6.00 11.25
C LEU A 199 -6.93 5.19 10.34
N PHE A 200 -7.33 4.94 9.10
CA PHE A 200 -6.42 4.39 8.07
C PHE A 200 -6.06 5.44 7.02
N CYS A 201 -5.10 5.14 6.14
CA CYS A 201 -4.45 6.14 5.29
C CYS A 201 -5.42 6.99 4.45
N SER A 202 -6.31 6.38 3.66
CA SER A 202 -7.29 7.10 2.87
C SER A 202 -8.31 7.85 3.73
N GLU A 203 -8.63 7.33 4.92
CA GLU A 203 -9.57 7.98 5.83
C GLU A 203 -9.03 9.28 6.41
N VAL A 204 -7.71 9.43 6.58
CA VAL A 204 -7.11 10.72 6.97
C VAL A 204 -7.52 11.82 5.96
N VAL A 205 -7.47 11.52 4.67
CA VAL A 205 -7.88 12.45 3.61
C VAL A 205 -9.39 12.67 3.62
N SER A 206 -10.15 11.57 3.65
CA SER A 206 -11.61 11.54 3.76
C SER A 206 -12.12 12.47 4.87
N LEU A 207 -11.58 12.27 6.08
CA LEU A 207 -11.93 13.01 7.27
C LEU A 207 -11.59 14.49 7.11
N GLY A 208 -10.39 14.81 6.62
CA GLY A 208 -9.97 16.20 6.41
C GLY A 208 -10.98 17.00 5.57
N PHE A 209 -11.47 16.43 4.46
CA PHE A 209 -12.46 17.10 3.63
C PHE A 209 -13.89 17.05 4.19
N SER A 210 -14.25 16.01 4.93
CA SER A 210 -15.57 15.91 5.57
C SER A 210 -15.79 16.97 6.67
N LEU A 211 -14.70 17.45 7.29
CA LEU A 211 -14.72 18.48 8.34
C LEU A 211 -14.81 19.93 7.80
N VAL A 212 -14.90 20.11 6.48
CA VAL A 212 -15.00 21.43 5.84
C VAL A 212 -16.20 21.52 4.91
N GLY A 213 -16.56 22.74 4.52
CA GLY A 213 -17.70 22.99 3.62
C GLY A 213 -19.01 22.38 4.14
N ASP A 214 -19.23 22.39 5.46
CA ASP A 214 -20.40 21.83 6.14
C ASP A 214 -20.68 20.35 5.81
N GLY A 215 -19.63 19.58 5.51
CA GLY A 215 -19.72 18.18 5.13
C GLY A 215 -20.21 17.95 3.69
N LYS A 216 -20.08 18.96 2.81
CA LYS A 216 -20.36 18.85 1.37
C LYS A 216 -19.48 17.79 0.71
N TYR A 217 -18.20 17.75 1.06
CA TYR A 217 -17.21 16.90 0.39
C TYR A 217 -17.14 15.52 1.04
N LYS A 218 -17.97 14.60 0.54
CA LYS A 218 -17.94 13.19 0.89
C LYS A 218 -16.99 12.45 -0.04
N ILE A 219 -15.71 12.49 0.30
CA ILE A 219 -14.65 11.82 -0.45
C ILE A 219 -14.45 10.41 0.16
N PRO A 220 -14.22 9.36 -0.65
CA PRO A 220 -14.39 9.35 -2.09
C PRO A 220 -15.88 9.31 -2.45
N THR A 221 -16.21 9.85 -3.61
CA THR A 221 -17.55 9.77 -4.19
C THR A 221 -17.91 8.32 -4.55
N PHE A 222 -16.90 7.52 -4.91
CA PHE A 222 -17.05 6.11 -5.30
C PHE A 222 -16.18 5.23 -4.40
N LEU A 223 -16.81 4.41 -3.57
CA LEU A 223 -16.11 3.42 -2.74
C LEU A 223 -15.84 2.14 -3.55
N SER A 224 -14.66 1.57 -3.37
CA SER A 224 -14.32 0.24 -3.87
C SER A 224 -15.00 -0.87 -3.07
N ASP A 225 -15.47 -1.90 -3.77
CA ASP A 225 -16.01 -3.13 -3.16
C ASP A 225 -14.87 -4.10 -2.74
N ILE A 226 -15.06 -4.79 -1.62
CA ILE A 226 -14.20 -5.87 -1.10
C ILE A 226 -15.07 -7.14 -0.96
N ASN A 227 -15.11 -7.95 -2.02
CA ASN A 227 -15.88 -9.18 -2.07
C ASN A 227 -15.07 -10.36 -2.65
N PRO A 228 -13.91 -10.73 -2.09
CA PRO A 228 -13.22 -11.95 -2.48
C PRO A 228 -14.04 -13.18 -2.08
N LYS A 229 -13.84 -14.31 -2.78
CA LYS A 229 -14.48 -15.57 -2.39
C LYS A 229 -13.93 -16.06 -1.06
N ASN A 230 -12.63 -15.93 -0.80
CA ASN A 230 -11.99 -16.25 0.46
C ASN A 230 -12.07 -15.10 1.48
N ARG A 231 -13.29 -14.77 1.92
CA ARG A 231 -13.54 -13.70 2.89
C ARG A 231 -12.79 -13.90 4.21
N SER A 232 -12.61 -15.14 4.65
CA SER A 232 -11.91 -15.49 5.90
C SER A 232 -10.47 -14.98 5.94
N PHE A 233 -9.76 -14.99 4.80
CA PHE A 233 -8.40 -14.49 4.72
C PHE A 233 -8.35 -12.96 4.93
N ILE A 234 -9.26 -12.21 4.30
CA ILE A 234 -9.34 -10.76 4.49
C ILE A 234 -9.74 -10.39 5.93
N GLU A 235 -10.63 -11.16 6.54
CA GLU A 235 -11.02 -10.97 7.93
C GLU A 235 -9.89 -11.31 8.91
N SER A 236 -9.00 -12.25 8.57
CA SER A 236 -7.83 -12.56 9.41
C SER A 236 -6.81 -11.41 9.45
N LEU A 237 -6.76 -10.59 8.39
CA LEU A 237 -6.01 -9.31 8.37
C LEU A 237 -6.67 -8.21 9.21
N GLY A 238 -7.92 -8.42 9.65
CA GLY A 238 -8.69 -7.47 10.46
C GLY A 238 -9.68 -6.62 9.66
N VAL A 239 -9.77 -6.82 8.34
CA VAL A 239 -10.62 -6.04 7.44
C VAL A 239 -12.07 -6.52 7.55
N LYS A 240 -12.95 -5.59 7.93
CA LYS A 240 -14.39 -5.85 8.16
C LYS A 240 -15.27 -5.18 7.13
N ALA A 241 -14.75 -4.16 6.45
CA ALA A 241 -15.44 -3.45 5.41
C ALA A 241 -15.85 -4.38 4.24
N LYS A 242 -17.03 -4.12 3.67
CA LYS A 242 -17.45 -4.64 2.36
C LYS A 242 -17.24 -3.61 1.25
N LYS A 243 -17.17 -2.34 1.64
CA LYS A 243 -16.80 -1.20 0.79
C LYS A 243 -15.82 -0.32 1.55
N THR A 244 -14.79 0.17 0.87
CA THR A 244 -13.76 1.00 1.49
C THR A 244 -13.34 2.13 0.54
N PHE A 245 -12.60 3.09 1.09
CA PHE A 245 -11.87 4.07 0.32
C PHE A 245 -10.49 3.50 0.01
N ALA A 246 -10.36 2.83 -1.12
CA ALA A 246 -9.07 2.42 -1.62
C ALA A 246 -8.32 3.64 -2.15
N PRO A 247 -6.98 3.71 -2.01
CA PRO A 247 -6.23 4.86 -2.51
C PRO A 247 -6.58 5.27 -3.95
N ALA A 248 -6.69 4.29 -4.86
CA ALA A 248 -7.03 4.53 -6.26
C ALA A 248 -8.46 5.07 -6.53
N ASP A 249 -9.34 5.13 -5.52
CA ASP A 249 -10.67 5.73 -5.71
C ASP A 249 -10.59 7.25 -5.94
N ILE A 250 -9.52 7.93 -5.48
CA ILE A 250 -9.36 9.37 -5.72
C ILE A 250 -9.12 9.69 -7.20
N GLU A 251 -8.62 8.72 -7.97
CA GLU A 251 -8.27 8.92 -9.38
C GLU A 251 -9.49 9.15 -10.27
N ILE A 252 -10.67 8.78 -9.76
CA ILE A 252 -11.96 8.95 -10.41
C ILE A 252 -12.89 9.85 -9.59
N ASP A 253 -12.38 10.46 -8.52
CA ASP A 253 -13.17 11.37 -7.71
C ASP A 253 -13.33 12.72 -8.44
N PRO A 254 -14.56 13.24 -8.58
CA PRO A 254 -14.81 14.46 -9.36
C PRO A 254 -14.23 15.73 -8.73
N TYR A 255 -13.78 15.69 -7.48
CA TYR A 255 -13.23 16.84 -6.77
C TYR A 255 -11.71 16.90 -6.81
N PHE A 256 -11.03 16.06 -7.59
CA PHE A 256 -9.57 16.04 -7.66
C PHE A 256 -9.05 15.99 -9.08
N ASP A 257 -8.08 16.85 -9.35
CA ASP A 257 -7.29 16.80 -10.57
C ASP A 257 -5.92 16.17 -10.28
N LEU A 258 -5.46 15.29 -11.18
CA LEU A 258 -4.08 14.83 -11.18
C LEU A 258 -3.16 16.00 -11.56
N VAL A 259 -2.23 16.36 -10.69
CA VAL A 259 -1.24 17.43 -10.92
C VAL A 259 0.01 16.88 -11.58
N LEU A 260 0.58 15.83 -10.99
CA LEU A 260 1.76 15.17 -11.50
C LEU A 260 1.81 13.72 -11.03
N GLU A 261 2.48 12.90 -11.81
CA GLU A 261 2.89 11.56 -11.47
C GLU A 261 4.42 11.49 -11.45
N TRP A 262 4.96 10.80 -10.44
CA TRP A 262 6.38 10.51 -10.27
C TRP A 262 6.59 9.00 -10.19
N ARG A 263 7.68 8.51 -10.79
CA ARG A 263 8.04 7.08 -10.79
C ARG A 263 9.55 6.86 -10.77
N ASP A 264 9.97 5.83 -10.03
CA ASP A 264 11.33 5.31 -10.02
C ASP A 264 11.38 4.02 -10.85
N TYR A 265 11.93 4.10 -12.06
CA TYR A 265 12.01 2.97 -12.98
C TYR A 265 12.90 1.83 -12.46
N ASN A 266 13.83 2.08 -11.53
CA ASN A 266 14.64 1.03 -10.90
C ASN A 266 13.84 0.23 -9.85
N ARG A 267 12.75 0.81 -9.32
CA ARG A 267 11.90 0.18 -8.29
C ARG A 267 10.54 -0.27 -8.79
N VAL A 268 10.05 0.30 -9.89
CA VAL A 268 8.71 0.03 -10.39
C VAL A 268 8.54 -1.43 -10.79
N HIS A 269 9.58 -2.04 -11.37
CA HIS A 269 9.57 -3.46 -11.73
C HIS A 269 9.43 -4.40 -10.53
N ALA A 270 10.13 -4.09 -9.43
CA ALA A 270 9.96 -4.84 -8.19
C ALA A 270 8.53 -4.75 -7.66
N SER A 271 7.85 -3.61 -7.87
CA SER A 271 6.44 -3.46 -7.53
C SER A 271 5.54 -4.32 -8.43
N HIS A 272 5.82 -4.40 -9.73
CA HIS A 272 5.10 -5.27 -10.68
C HIS A 272 5.24 -6.76 -10.35
N ARG A 273 6.42 -7.20 -9.88
CA ARG A 273 6.61 -8.58 -9.38
C ARG A 273 5.73 -8.87 -8.18
N LEU A 274 5.80 -8.04 -7.14
CA LEU A 274 4.98 -8.21 -5.94
C LEU A 274 3.49 -8.20 -6.27
N ASP A 275 3.06 -7.29 -7.12
CA ASP A 275 1.69 -7.19 -7.59
C ASP A 275 1.22 -8.46 -8.31
N SER A 276 2.06 -9.03 -9.17
CA SER A 276 1.77 -10.29 -9.88
C SER A 276 1.68 -11.47 -8.92
N ILE A 277 2.57 -11.53 -7.92
CA ILE A 277 2.56 -12.55 -6.86
C ILE A 277 1.28 -12.46 -6.02
N LEU A 278 0.91 -11.26 -5.57
CA LEU A 278 -0.30 -11.07 -4.77
C LEU A 278 -1.57 -11.38 -5.58
N THR A 279 -1.56 -11.06 -6.87
CA THR A 279 -2.65 -11.41 -7.79
C THR A 279 -2.86 -12.93 -7.85
N VAL A 280 -1.78 -13.71 -8.03
CA VAL A 280 -1.92 -15.17 -8.08
C VAL A 280 -2.24 -15.78 -6.72
N ILE A 281 -1.70 -15.26 -5.62
CA ILE A 281 -2.04 -15.73 -4.27
C ILE A 281 -3.54 -15.58 -4.03
N TYR A 282 -4.13 -14.42 -4.35
CA TYR A 282 -5.57 -14.20 -4.19
C TYR A 282 -6.40 -15.05 -5.16
N SER A 283 -5.97 -15.20 -6.42
CA SER A 283 -6.64 -16.10 -7.36
C SER A 283 -6.57 -17.56 -6.88
N TRP A 284 -5.46 -18.04 -6.32
CA TRP A 284 -5.36 -19.41 -5.81
C TRP A 284 -6.23 -19.63 -4.57
N MET A 285 -6.35 -18.62 -3.70
CA MET A 285 -7.29 -18.65 -2.59
C MET A 285 -8.75 -18.73 -3.06
N ASP A 286 -9.10 -17.98 -4.10
CA ASP A 286 -10.47 -17.84 -4.59
C ASP A 286 -10.92 -18.98 -5.53
N ASP A 287 -10.00 -19.47 -6.36
CA ASP A 287 -10.31 -20.42 -7.44
C ASP A 287 -9.88 -21.86 -7.11
N TYR A 288 -8.91 -22.05 -6.22
CA TYR A 288 -8.38 -23.36 -5.82
C TYR A 288 -8.45 -23.64 -4.31
N ASP A 289 -9.14 -22.79 -3.52
CA ASP A 289 -9.26 -22.89 -2.05
C ASP A 289 -7.91 -23.03 -1.32
N TYR A 290 -6.88 -22.32 -1.80
CA TYR A 290 -5.59 -22.31 -1.11
C TYR A 290 -5.69 -21.56 0.23
N GLN A 291 -4.99 -22.07 1.24
CA GLN A 291 -4.95 -21.50 2.59
C GLN A 291 -3.53 -21.53 3.16
N PHE A 292 -3.23 -20.59 4.07
CA PHE A 292 -1.93 -20.57 4.73
C PHE A 292 -1.84 -21.61 5.84
N TYR A 293 -0.81 -22.46 5.78
CA TYR A 293 -0.48 -23.46 6.78
C TYR A 293 0.72 -23.02 7.61
N LYS A 294 0.50 -22.97 8.92
CA LYS A 294 1.50 -22.49 9.87
C LYS A 294 2.46 -23.62 10.19
N THR A 295 3.76 -23.33 10.18
CA THR A 295 4.72 -24.20 10.86
C THR A 295 4.82 -23.81 12.34
N ASP A 296 5.23 -24.75 13.19
CA ASP A 296 5.42 -24.50 14.62
C ASP A 296 6.37 -23.34 14.90
N SER A 297 7.39 -23.18 14.05
CA SER A 297 8.36 -22.08 14.13
C SER A 297 7.72 -20.71 13.89
N VAL A 298 6.79 -20.59 12.95
CA VAL A 298 6.08 -19.33 12.66
C VAL A 298 5.10 -18.99 13.79
N SER A 299 4.36 -19.99 14.30
CA SER A 299 3.46 -19.82 15.45
C SER A 299 4.21 -19.34 16.69
N LEU A 300 5.38 -19.91 16.97
CA LEU A 300 6.23 -19.51 18.09
C LEU A 300 6.79 -18.08 17.92
N LYS A 301 7.31 -17.75 16.73
CA LYS A 301 7.81 -16.40 16.40
C LYS A 301 6.70 -15.35 16.50
N SER A 302 5.50 -15.64 16.02
CA SER A 302 4.34 -14.74 16.11
C SER A 302 3.87 -14.52 17.55
N LYS A 303 3.80 -15.58 18.38
CA LYS A 303 3.51 -15.45 19.82
C LYS A 303 4.57 -14.58 20.51
N PHE A 304 5.85 -14.83 20.26
CA PHE A 304 6.94 -14.06 20.83
C PHE A 304 6.89 -12.60 20.38
N GLY A 305 6.75 -12.31 19.08
CA GLY A 305 6.62 -10.96 18.55
C GLY A 305 5.41 -10.20 19.12
N TYR A 306 4.27 -10.88 19.27
CA TYR A 306 3.05 -10.29 19.86
C TYR A 306 3.23 -9.90 21.33
N ILE A 307 4.02 -10.67 22.09
CA ILE A 307 4.34 -10.40 23.50
C ILE A 307 5.41 -9.30 23.60
N VAL A 308 6.52 -9.44 22.87
CA VAL A 308 7.68 -8.55 22.95
C VAL A 308 7.35 -7.12 22.56
N ARG A 309 6.46 -6.89 21.58
CA ARG A 309 6.05 -5.54 21.18
C ARG A 309 5.42 -4.72 22.31
N ARG A 310 4.89 -5.38 23.34
CA ARG A 310 4.26 -4.74 24.52
C ARG A 310 5.25 -4.42 25.64
N ILE A 311 6.52 -4.83 25.52
CA ILE A 311 7.55 -4.63 26.54
C ILE A 311 8.58 -3.63 26.00
N PRO A 312 8.56 -2.36 26.43
CA PRO A 312 9.36 -1.28 25.83
C PRO A 312 10.87 -1.57 25.77
N ILE A 313 11.42 -2.19 26.80
CA ILE A 313 12.86 -2.49 26.92
C ILE A 313 13.29 -3.58 25.92
N LEU A 314 12.50 -4.65 25.77
CA LEU A 314 12.80 -5.75 24.84
C LEU A 314 12.53 -5.36 23.39
N ASN A 315 11.52 -4.51 23.15
CA ASN A 315 11.19 -3.98 21.83
C ASN A 315 12.34 -3.15 21.22
N SER A 316 13.00 -2.32 22.05
CA SER A 316 14.16 -1.53 21.63
C SER A 316 15.42 -2.36 21.39
N LEU A 317 15.59 -3.48 22.12
CA LEU A 317 16.80 -4.29 22.10
C LEU A 317 16.82 -5.32 20.96
N LEU A 318 15.64 -5.79 20.52
CA LEU A 318 15.49 -6.85 19.52
C LEU A 318 15.13 -6.34 18.11
N GLY A 319 15.11 -5.02 17.89
CA GLY A 319 14.81 -4.45 16.56
C GLY A 319 13.38 -4.76 16.06
N VAL A 320 12.44 -5.01 16.98
CA VAL A 320 11.01 -5.24 16.68
C VAL A 320 10.24 -3.91 16.61
N LYS A 321 10.91 -2.81 16.98
CA LYS A 321 10.40 -1.44 16.86
C LYS A 321 9.99 -1.21 15.40
N ASP A 322 8.78 -0.71 15.21
CA ASP A 322 8.20 -0.35 13.91
C ASP A 322 7.78 -1.51 12.99
N LYS A 323 7.71 -2.78 13.43
CA LYS A 323 7.21 -3.88 12.55
C LYS A 323 5.71 -4.16 12.65
N PHE A 324 5.10 -4.09 13.83
CA PHE A 324 3.67 -4.37 14.03
C PHE A 324 3.07 -3.49 15.13
N PRO A 325 1.93 -2.79 14.89
CA PRO A 325 1.34 -1.89 15.87
C PRO A 325 0.63 -2.66 17.00
N LEU A 326 0.49 -2.06 18.17
CA LEU A 326 -0.08 -2.73 19.35
C LEU A 326 -1.53 -3.20 19.18
N ASN A 327 -2.32 -2.55 18.32
CA ASN A 327 -3.72 -2.86 18.06
C ASN A 327 -3.92 -3.92 16.95
N MET A 328 -2.86 -4.37 16.26
CA MET A 328 -2.97 -5.48 15.31
C MET A 328 -3.20 -6.80 16.06
N SER A 329 -4.14 -7.62 15.58
CA SER A 329 -4.47 -8.92 16.18
C SER A 329 -3.33 -9.93 15.98
N LYS A 330 -3.26 -10.95 16.83
CA LYS A 330 -2.28 -12.03 16.67
C LYS A 330 -2.44 -12.75 15.32
N ASN A 331 -3.68 -13.00 14.92
CA ASN A 331 -3.98 -13.66 13.64
C ASN A 331 -3.50 -12.82 12.45
N ALA A 332 -3.68 -11.49 12.50
CA ALA A 332 -3.21 -10.60 11.44
C ALA A 332 -1.67 -10.63 11.30
N ILE A 333 -0.94 -10.64 12.42
CA ILE A 333 0.53 -10.79 12.41
C ILE A 333 0.93 -12.12 11.76
N GLU A 334 0.30 -13.22 12.17
CA GLU A 334 0.57 -14.54 11.61
C GLU A 334 0.28 -14.57 10.10
N THR A 335 -0.85 -14.04 9.68
CA THR A 335 -1.24 -13.96 8.26
C THR A 335 -0.24 -13.14 7.45
N ILE A 336 0.19 -11.97 7.94
CA ILE A 336 1.18 -11.13 7.24
C ILE A 336 2.54 -11.85 7.16
N GLN A 337 2.97 -12.54 8.21
CA GLN A 337 4.22 -13.30 8.17
C GLN A 337 4.16 -14.46 7.16
N MET A 338 3.05 -15.19 7.11
CA MET A 338 2.87 -16.26 6.12
C MET A 338 2.84 -15.72 4.70
N LEU A 339 2.15 -14.59 4.49
CA LEU A 339 2.13 -13.89 3.22
C LEU A 339 3.54 -13.46 2.81
N ASP A 340 4.34 -12.92 3.73
CA ASP A 340 5.72 -12.53 3.47
C ASP A 340 6.60 -13.72 3.08
N ILE A 341 6.49 -14.85 3.79
CA ILE A 341 7.24 -16.07 3.49
C ILE A 341 6.95 -16.54 2.07
N VAL A 342 5.68 -16.74 1.74
CA VAL A 342 5.27 -17.25 0.42
C VAL A 342 5.59 -16.23 -0.68
N SER A 343 5.34 -14.95 -0.45
CA SER A 343 5.65 -13.91 -1.44
C SER A 343 7.15 -13.82 -1.73
N ASN A 344 8.02 -13.99 -0.72
CA ASN A 344 9.46 -13.98 -0.91
C ASN A 344 9.94 -15.21 -1.70
N ILE A 345 9.38 -16.39 -1.43
CA ILE A 345 9.70 -17.62 -2.17
C ILE A 345 9.35 -17.44 -3.66
N LEU A 346 8.14 -16.96 -3.95
CA LEU A 346 7.67 -16.73 -5.32
C LEU A 346 8.43 -15.58 -6.01
N ASN A 347 8.82 -14.54 -5.27
CA ASN A 347 9.62 -13.45 -5.82
C ASN A 347 11.03 -13.89 -6.19
N ASN A 348 11.68 -14.72 -5.36
CA ASN A 348 12.98 -15.28 -5.69
C ASN A 348 12.91 -16.14 -6.95
N TYR A 349 11.88 -16.99 -7.06
CA TYR A 349 11.63 -17.77 -8.28
C TYR A 349 11.55 -16.85 -9.52
N LEU A 350 10.76 -15.78 -9.48
CA LEU A 350 10.66 -14.83 -10.59
C LEU A 350 11.99 -14.12 -10.91
N ILE A 351 12.75 -13.71 -9.89
CA ILE A 351 14.06 -13.08 -10.08
C ILE A 351 15.00 -14.04 -10.81
N ASP A 352 15.02 -15.31 -10.43
CA ASP A 352 15.88 -16.30 -11.07
C ASP A 352 15.43 -16.61 -12.51
N GLN A 353 14.13 -16.62 -12.78
CA GLN A 353 13.61 -16.71 -14.16
C GLN A 353 14.02 -15.49 -15.01
N GLU A 354 13.96 -14.27 -14.47
CA GLU A 354 14.41 -13.05 -15.15
C GLU A 354 15.91 -13.08 -15.45
N ASN A 355 16.71 -13.51 -14.47
CA ASN A 355 18.16 -13.64 -14.63
C ASN A 355 18.52 -14.66 -15.71
N GLN A 356 17.80 -15.78 -15.78
CA GLN A 356 18.01 -16.81 -16.81
C GLN A 356 17.58 -16.34 -18.20
N ALA A 357 16.48 -15.60 -18.29
CA ALA A 357 15.98 -15.06 -19.56
C ALA A 357 16.77 -13.84 -20.06
N GLY A 358 17.49 -13.15 -19.17
CA GLY A 358 18.24 -11.93 -19.48
C GLY A 358 17.36 -10.71 -19.74
N ASN A 359 16.09 -10.74 -19.34
CA ASN A 359 15.15 -9.64 -19.51
C ASN A 359 14.10 -9.58 -18.37
N TYR A 360 13.45 -8.43 -18.24
CA TYR A 360 12.32 -8.26 -17.32
C TYR A 360 11.08 -8.97 -17.85
N LEU A 361 10.42 -9.75 -17.00
CA LEU A 361 9.15 -10.38 -17.33
C LEU A 361 8.04 -9.34 -17.28
N THR A 362 7.04 -9.45 -18.14
CA THR A 362 5.78 -8.70 -18.03
C THR A 362 4.88 -9.32 -16.95
N PRO A 363 3.89 -8.59 -16.39
CA PRO A 363 2.99 -9.16 -15.38
C PRO A 363 2.26 -10.40 -15.88
N LYS A 364 1.89 -10.43 -17.17
CA LYS A 364 1.27 -11.61 -17.80
C LYS A 364 2.21 -12.82 -17.79
N GLN A 365 3.50 -12.62 -18.11
CA GLN A 365 4.50 -13.69 -18.07
C GLN A 365 4.74 -14.17 -16.63
N MET A 366 4.87 -13.25 -15.68
CA MET A 366 5.03 -13.60 -14.26
C MET A 366 3.85 -14.46 -13.76
N ILE A 367 2.61 -14.03 -14.01
CA ILE A 367 1.41 -14.78 -13.62
C ILE A 367 1.40 -16.18 -14.26
N THR A 368 1.76 -16.27 -15.55
CA THR A 368 1.81 -17.55 -16.27
C THR A 368 2.86 -18.49 -15.65
N LEU A 369 4.06 -17.98 -15.38
CA LEU A 369 5.14 -18.74 -14.76
C LEU A 369 4.78 -19.19 -13.34
N LEU A 370 4.18 -18.30 -12.54
CA LEU A 370 3.75 -18.64 -11.18
C LEU A 370 2.67 -19.73 -11.17
N ASN A 371 1.70 -19.66 -12.09
CA ASN A 371 0.66 -20.70 -12.21
C ASN A 371 1.25 -22.04 -12.63
N HIS A 372 2.18 -22.04 -13.59
CA HIS A 372 2.89 -23.25 -13.99
C HIS A 372 3.72 -23.82 -12.84
N TRP A 373 4.45 -22.97 -12.12
CA TRP A 373 5.24 -23.38 -10.96
C TRP A 373 4.39 -23.95 -9.84
N ARG A 374 3.21 -23.37 -9.58
CA ARG A 374 2.24 -23.91 -8.61
C ARG A 374 1.88 -25.36 -8.94
N GLU A 375 1.53 -25.65 -10.20
CA GLU A 375 1.13 -26.99 -10.61
C GLU A 375 2.28 -28.00 -10.50
N GLN A 376 3.49 -27.60 -10.88
CA GLN A 376 4.68 -28.43 -10.73
C GLN A 376 4.99 -28.70 -9.25
N ASP A 377 5.02 -27.66 -8.42
CA ASP A 377 5.32 -27.77 -6.99
C ASP A 377 4.27 -28.64 -6.28
N LEU A 378 3.00 -28.55 -6.68
CA LEU A 378 1.92 -29.39 -6.16
C LEU A 378 2.11 -30.87 -6.52
N ALA A 379 2.42 -31.17 -7.78
CA ALA A 379 2.61 -32.55 -8.23
C ALA A 379 3.75 -33.24 -7.47
N GLU A 380 4.83 -32.52 -7.23
CA GLU A 380 5.98 -33.01 -6.47
C GLU A 380 5.67 -33.08 -4.97
N TYR A 381 4.95 -32.11 -4.40
CA TYR A 381 4.48 -32.15 -3.02
C TYR A 381 3.62 -33.39 -2.74
N SER A 382 2.66 -33.67 -3.63
CA SER A 382 1.68 -34.76 -3.47
C SER A 382 2.29 -36.17 -3.64
N THR A 383 3.42 -36.27 -4.35
CA THR A 383 4.10 -37.55 -4.62
C THR A 383 5.30 -37.78 -3.71
N SER A 384 5.83 -36.74 -3.09
CA SER A 384 6.87 -36.84 -2.08
C SER A 384 6.31 -37.43 -0.79
N GLU A 385 6.97 -38.44 -0.20
CA GLU A 385 6.77 -38.71 1.22
C GLU A 385 7.17 -37.42 1.97
N PRO A 386 6.25 -36.78 2.73
CA PRO A 386 6.46 -35.45 3.33
C PRO A 386 7.77 -35.33 4.13
N ASP A 387 8.28 -36.47 4.61
CA ASP A 387 9.44 -36.57 5.48
C ASP A 387 10.74 -37.00 4.79
N LYS A 388 10.83 -37.11 3.45
CA LYS A 388 12.06 -37.63 2.81
C LYS A 388 12.83 -36.69 1.89
N VAL A 389 12.21 -35.91 1.01
CA VAL A 389 12.96 -35.07 0.03
C VAL A 389 12.43 -33.64 -0.09
N TYR A 390 11.12 -33.43 -0.14
CA TYR A 390 10.53 -32.12 -0.41
C TYR A 390 10.97 -31.06 0.61
N GLY A 391 11.55 -29.97 0.13
CA GLY A 391 12.03 -28.87 0.99
C GLY A 391 13.28 -29.18 1.82
N LYS A 392 13.93 -30.34 1.63
CA LYS A 392 15.20 -30.71 2.27
C LYS A 392 16.42 -30.30 1.45
N GLU A 393 17.63 -30.47 1.98
CA GLU A 393 18.87 -30.06 1.32
C GLU A 393 19.09 -30.74 -0.04
N GLU A 394 18.55 -31.94 -0.22
CA GLU A 394 18.65 -32.72 -1.45
C GLU A 394 17.68 -32.24 -2.54
N ASP A 395 16.68 -31.42 -2.20
CA ASP A 395 15.73 -30.84 -3.16
C ASP A 395 16.36 -29.65 -3.89
N THR A 396 16.66 -29.84 -5.17
CA THR A 396 17.28 -28.80 -6.02
C THR A 396 16.41 -27.55 -6.18
N PHE A 397 15.10 -27.65 -5.91
CA PHE A 397 14.17 -26.53 -5.95
C PHE A 397 13.72 -26.07 -4.56
N ARG A 398 14.40 -26.51 -3.49
CA ARG A 398 14.08 -26.18 -2.08
C ARG A 398 13.77 -24.69 -1.89
N ALA A 399 14.54 -23.81 -2.53
CA ALA A 399 14.41 -22.36 -2.41
C ALA A 399 13.06 -21.81 -2.91
N TYR A 400 12.34 -22.57 -3.73
CA TYR A 400 11.08 -22.17 -4.40
C TYR A 400 9.85 -22.97 -3.92
N ARG A 401 10.02 -23.88 -2.95
CA ARG A 401 8.95 -24.72 -2.41
C ARG A 401 8.02 -23.94 -1.49
N PHE A 402 6.73 -23.94 -1.79
CA PHE A 402 5.76 -23.19 -1.00
C PHE A 402 4.53 -24.00 -0.55
N HIS A 403 4.23 -25.17 -1.12
CA HIS A 403 3.02 -25.93 -0.75
C HIS A 403 2.98 -26.36 0.73
N GLN A 404 4.14 -26.51 1.38
CA GLN A 404 4.21 -26.70 2.84
C GLN A 404 3.61 -25.53 3.65
N PHE A 405 3.61 -24.32 3.08
CA PHE A 405 3.13 -23.08 3.69
C PHE A 405 1.79 -22.61 3.12
N PHE A 406 1.45 -22.97 1.89
CA PHE A 406 0.28 -22.47 1.17
C PHE A 406 -0.19 -23.46 0.10
N ARG A 407 -1.33 -24.12 0.35
CA ARG A 407 -1.88 -25.23 -0.46
C ARG A 407 -3.40 -25.31 -0.30
N ALA A 408 -4.09 -26.11 -1.11
CA ALA A 408 -5.52 -26.31 -0.98
C ALA A 408 -5.87 -27.20 0.24
N LYS A 409 -7.09 -27.05 0.76
CA LYS A 409 -7.55 -27.83 1.92
C LYS A 409 -7.60 -29.34 1.66
N GLU A 410 -7.94 -29.75 0.44
CA GLU A 410 -8.03 -31.15 0.04
C GLU A 410 -6.65 -31.80 -0.19
N GLU A 411 -5.58 -31.01 -0.17
CA GLU A 411 -4.18 -31.44 -0.39
C GLU A 411 -3.44 -31.71 0.94
N THR A 412 -4.16 -31.85 2.06
CA THR A 412 -3.57 -32.24 3.35
C THR A 412 -3.47 -33.76 3.46
N HIS A 413 -2.24 -34.28 3.47
CA HIS A 413 -1.93 -35.67 3.84
C HIS A 413 -2.33 -36.00 5.28
#